data_AF-A0A2V7JQW1-F1
#
_entry.id   AF-A0A2V7JQW1-F1
#
_cell.length_a   1.000
_cell.length_b   1.000
_cell.length_c   1.000
_cell.angle_alpha   90.00
_cell.angle_beta   90.00
_cell.angle_gamma   90.00
#
_symmetry.space_group_name_H-M   'P 1'
#
loop_
_entity.id
_entity.type
_entity.pdbx_description
1 polymer ?
#
loop_
_entity_poly.entity_id
_entity_poly.type
_entity_poly.pdbx_seq_one_letter_code
_entity_poly.pdbx_strand_id
1 'polypeptide(L)'
;MGRFAGAAALAQVMLKMAPPASLPAAYDALIAALDALEAASPDRADATAARAIWRLVAVLGFEPSLATCVRDGVAIEAAGDAPVAFSVAEGGAFCPRCAPALAQPSTRLPGPAYRDLLALNDPGADLPVLDPSHAAAHRRLVARFVRYHLGDAGPLSALDFWERRPWVLPPLTPVPPLDPAPVPSAAS
;
A
#
# COMPACT_ATOMS: atom_id res chain seq x y z
N MET A 1 -4.47 15.17 1.90
CA MET A 1 -4.99 14.21 0.90
C MET A 1 -4.56 12.76 1.13
N GLY A 2 -3.32 12.47 1.58
CA GLY A 2 -2.90 11.07 1.80
C GLY A 2 -3.74 10.28 2.79
N ARG A 3 -4.06 10.87 3.95
CA ARG A 3 -4.97 10.29 4.95
C ARG A 3 -6.32 9.88 4.36
N PHE A 4 -7.00 10.83 3.70
CA PHE A 4 -8.30 10.59 3.07
C PHE A 4 -8.25 9.50 2.00
N ALA A 5 -7.27 9.55 1.10
CA ALA A 5 -7.12 8.53 0.05
C ALA A 5 -6.88 7.13 0.65
N GLY A 6 -6.04 7.04 1.69
CA GLY A 6 -5.80 5.79 2.42
C GLY A 6 -7.06 5.27 3.11
N ALA A 7 -7.81 6.14 3.78
CA ALA A 7 -9.06 5.81 4.44
C ALA A 7 -10.14 5.32 3.44
N ALA A 8 -10.26 6.00 2.29
CA ALA A 8 -11.19 5.60 1.24
C ALA A 8 -10.81 4.23 0.64
N ALA A 9 -9.52 3.98 0.41
CA ALA A 9 -9.04 2.68 -0.06
C ALA A 9 -9.33 1.58 0.98
N LEU A 10 -9.02 1.83 2.26
CA LEU A 10 -9.29 0.90 3.36
C LEU A 10 -10.77 0.54 3.49
N ALA A 11 -11.66 1.55 3.47
CA ALA A 11 -13.11 1.34 3.52
C ALA A 11 -13.61 0.54 2.30
N GLN A 12 -13.06 0.81 1.10
CA GLN A 12 -13.38 0.05 -0.10
C GLN A 12 -12.93 -1.41 0.01
N VAL A 13 -11.73 -1.67 0.55
CA VAL A 13 -11.23 -3.03 0.80
C VAL A 13 -12.16 -3.78 1.74
N MET A 14 -12.53 -3.17 2.88
CA MET A 14 -13.48 -3.78 3.82
C MET A 14 -14.81 -4.13 3.13
N LEU A 15 -15.40 -3.17 2.41
CA LEU A 15 -16.69 -3.35 1.75
C LEU A 15 -16.68 -4.47 0.70
N LYS A 16 -15.54 -4.67 0.02
CA LYS A 16 -15.42 -5.62 -1.09
C LYS A 16 -14.95 -7.01 -0.66
N MET A 17 -14.11 -7.10 0.37
CA MET A 17 -13.49 -8.36 0.80
C MET A 17 -14.17 -9.00 2.01
N ALA A 18 -14.93 -8.24 2.81
CA ALA A 18 -15.59 -8.81 3.97
C ALA A 18 -16.70 -9.80 3.54
N PRO A 19 -16.73 -11.04 4.08
CA PRO A 19 -17.86 -11.94 3.88
C PRO A 19 -19.14 -11.38 4.52
N PRO A 20 -20.33 -11.85 4.10
CA PRO A 20 -21.62 -11.41 4.65
C PRO A 20 -21.89 -11.88 6.10
N ALA A 21 -20.89 -12.43 6.78
CA ALA A 21 -20.98 -12.91 8.16
C ALA A 21 -20.44 -11.85 9.15
N SER A 22 -20.84 -11.95 10.41
CA SER A 22 -20.30 -11.08 11.46
C SER A 22 -18.80 -11.28 11.62
N LEU A 23 -18.03 -10.18 11.54
CA LEU A 23 -16.58 -10.14 11.74
C LEU A 23 -16.18 -8.96 12.64
N PRO A 24 -16.39 -9.07 13.97
CA PRO A 24 -16.04 -7.99 14.90
C PRO A 24 -14.57 -7.56 14.80
N ALA A 25 -13.65 -8.52 14.67
CA ALA A 25 -12.22 -8.22 14.53
C ALA A 25 -11.91 -7.34 13.30
N ALA A 26 -12.62 -7.53 12.18
CA ALA A 26 -12.42 -6.72 10.98
C ALA A 26 -12.97 -5.31 11.15
N TYR A 27 -14.08 -5.16 11.88
CA TYR A 27 -14.61 -3.86 12.28
C TYR A 27 -13.63 -3.12 13.20
N ASP A 28 -13.15 -3.77 14.26
CA ASP A 28 -12.18 -3.17 15.19
C ASP A 28 -10.89 -2.77 14.47
N ALA A 29 -10.40 -3.61 13.55
CA ALA A 29 -9.24 -3.30 12.71
C ALA A 29 -9.49 -2.09 11.80
N LEU A 30 -10.68 -1.96 11.22
CA LEU A 30 -11.06 -0.80 10.40
C LEU A 30 -11.07 0.48 11.26
N ILE A 31 -11.72 0.46 12.43
CA ILE A 31 -11.82 1.64 13.29
C ILE A 31 -10.44 2.08 13.77
N ALA A 32 -9.63 1.16 14.31
CA ALA A 32 -8.28 1.46 14.76
C ALA A 32 -7.40 2.04 13.63
N ALA A 33 -7.57 1.54 12.40
CA ALA A 33 -6.85 2.04 11.24
C ALA A 33 -7.32 3.44 10.80
N LEU A 34 -8.62 3.74 10.90
CA LEU A 34 -9.15 5.07 10.61
C LEU A 34 -8.64 6.10 11.64
N ASP A 35 -8.64 5.74 12.93
CA ASP A 35 -8.09 6.58 14.00
C ASP A 35 -6.60 6.85 13.79
N ALA A 36 -5.84 5.80 13.43
CA ALA A 36 -4.41 5.94 13.12
C ALA A 36 -4.17 6.84 11.90
N LEU A 37 -5.01 6.74 10.87
CA LEU A 37 -4.94 7.59 9.68
C LEU A 37 -5.31 9.04 10.01
N GLU A 38 -6.29 9.27 10.87
CA GLU A 38 -6.67 10.62 11.31
C GLU A 38 -5.50 11.29 12.04
N ALA A 39 -4.87 10.58 12.99
CA ALA A 39 -3.75 11.08 13.77
C ALA A 39 -2.43 11.21 12.98
N ALA A 40 -2.32 10.56 11.82
CA ALA A 40 -1.06 10.52 11.06
C ALA A 40 -0.64 11.90 10.55
N SER A 41 0.64 12.23 10.73
CA SER A 41 1.25 13.38 10.07
C SER A 41 1.33 13.16 8.54
N PRO A 42 1.41 14.24 7.74
CA PRO A 42 1.40 14.12 6.27
C PRO A 42 2.49 13.22 5.68
N ASP A 43 3.68 13.20 6.29
CA ASP A 43 4.84 12.37 5.94
C ASP A 43 4.69 10.90 6.33
N ARG A 44 3.80 10.59 7.30
CA ARG A 44 3.54 9.23 7.78
C ARG A 44 2.31 8.59 7.16
N ALA A 45 1.42 9.39 6.57
CA ALA A 45 0.13 8.95 6.05
C ALA A 45 0.21 7.76 5.08
N ASP A 46 1.22 7.71 4.21
CA ASP A 46 1.35 6.61 3.25
C ASP A 46 1.76 5.29 3.93
N ALA A 47 2.70 5.34 4.88
CA ALA A 47 3.11 4.16 5.66
C ALA A 47 1.96 3.67 6.56
N THR A 48 1.25 4.60 7.21
CA THR A 48 0.05 4.28 8.02
C THR A 48 -1.02 3.61 7.18
N ALA A 49 -1.32 4.14 5.98
CA ALA A 49 -2.31 3.55 5.07
C ALA A 49 -1.89 2.15 4.58
N ALA A 50 -0.62 1.97 4.23
CA ALA A 50 -0.10 0.67 3.79
C ALA A 50 -0.20 -0.38 4.91
N ARG A 51 0.20 -0.04 6.15
CA ARG A 51 0.03 -0.91 7.33
C ARG A 51 -1.45 -1.21 7.57
N ALA A 52 -2.31 -0.21 7.56
CA ALA A 52 -3.75 -0.37 7.77
C ALA A 52 -4.35 -1.40 6.79
N ILE A 53 -4.02 -1.31 5.50
CA ILE A 53 -4.54 -2.24 4.49
C ILE A 53 -3.96 -3.65 4.71
N TRP A 54 -2.65 -3.78 4.97
CA TRP A 54 -2.03 -5.09 5.29
C TRP A 54 -2.68 -5.78 6.49
N ARG A 55 -2.90 -5.02 7.57
CA ARG A 55 -3.56 -5.53 8.78
C ARG A 55 -5.00 -5.91 8.52
N LEU A 56 -5.74 -5.12 7.73
CA LEU A 56 -7.12 -5.45 7.38
C LEU A 56 -7.18 -6.74 6.56
N VAL A 57 -6.36 -6.90 5.52
CA VAL A 57 -6.38 -8.14 4.71
C VAL A 57 -5.96 -9.36 5.52
N ALA A 58 -5.04 -9.21 6.48
CA ALA A 58 -4.67 -10.28 7.41
C ALA A 58 -5.87 -10.75 8.25
N VAL A 59 -6.61 -9.80 8.86
CA VAL A 59 -7.82 -10.12 9.64
C VAL A 59 -8.93 -10.73 8.78
N LEU A 60 -8.97 -10.39 7.49
CA LEU A 60 -9.88 -10.99 6.52
C LEU A 60 -9.44 -12.38 6.02
N GLY A 61 -8.33 -12.93 6.55
CA GLY A 61 -7.85 -14.28 6.23
C GLY A 61 -6.82 -14.35 5.10
N PHE A 62 -6.25 -13.20 4.70
CA PHE A 62 -5.27 -13.09 3.62
C PHE A 62 -3.91 -12.59 4.16
N GLU A 63 -3.52 -13.04 5.34
CA GLU A 63 -2.23 -12.66 5.93
C GLU A 63 -1.06 -13.14 5.06
N PRO A 64 -0.14 -12.25 4.64
CA PRO A 64 1.00 -12.68 3.86
C PRO A 64 2.02 -13.44 4.70
N SER A 65 2.51 -14.58 4.21
CA SER A 65 3.63 -15.28 4.86
C SER A 65 4.94 -14.57 4.53
N LEU A 66 5.44 -13.76 5.47
CA LEU A 66 6.65 -12.97 5.27
C LEU A 66 7.89 -13.58 5.95
N ALA A 67 7.76 -14.09 7.17
CA ALA A 67 8.90 -14.59 7.97
C ALA A 67 9.38 -15.98 7.57
N THR A 68 8.53 -16.77 6.91
CA THR A 68 8.81 -18.12 6.43
C THR A 68 8.51 -18.22 4.95
N CYS A 69 9.27 -19.04 4.24
CA CYS A 69 9.02 -19.31 2.84
C CYS A 69 7.68 -20.04 2.67
N VAL A 70 6.83 -19.54 1.76
CA VAL A 70 5.53 -20.17 1.47
C VAL A 70 5.66 -21.63 1.04
N ARG A 71 6.76 -21.99 0.36
CA ARG A 71 6.91 -23.30 -0.26
C ARG A 71 7.47 -24.38 0.65
N ASP A 72 8.53 -24.07 1.39
CA ASP A 72 9.26 -25.05 2.20
C ASP A 72 9.26 -24.74 3.71
N GLY A 73 8.64 -23.62 4.12
CA GLY A 73 8.52 -23.21 5.52
C GLY A 73 9.82 -22.71 6.15
N VAL A 74 10.93 -22.67 5.40
CA VAL A 74 12.22 -22.22 5.95
C VAL A 74 12.15 -20.73 6.30
N ALA A 75 12.73 -20.37 7.44
CA ALA A 75 12.81 -18.98 7.89
C ALA A 75 13.57 -18.12 6.87
N ILE A 76 13.06 -16.91 6.63
CA ILE A 76 13.71 -15.92 5.76
C ILE A 76 14.41 -14.89 6.64
N GLU A 77 15.72 -14.77 6.46
CA GLU A 77 16.53 -13.84 7.25
C GLU A 77 16.28 -12.38 6.83
N ALA A 78 15.70 -11.59 7.73
CA ALA A 78 15.44 -10.16 7.51
C ALA A 78 16.70 -9.28 7.55
N ALA A 79 17.77 -9.76 8.18
CA ALA A 79 19.02 -9.03 8.38
C ALA A 79 19.93 -9.02 7.13
N GLY A 80 19.65 -9.86 6.13
CA GLY A 80 20.44 -9.93 4.91
C GLY A 80 20.17 -8.77 3.94
N ASP A 81 21.15 -8.49 3.07
CA ASP A 81 20.99 -7.55 1.95
C ASP A 81 20.50 -8.23 0.66
N ALA A 82 20.45 -9.57 0.65
CA ALA A 82 19.98 -10.34 -0.49
C ALA A 82 18.50 -10.02 -0.78
N PRO A 83 18.12 -9.84 -2.06
CA PRO A 83 16.74 -9.55 -2.41
C PRO A 83 15.84 -10.75 -2.12
N VAL A 84 14.68 -10.48 -1.52
CA VAL A 84 13.66 -11.49 -1.21
C VAL A 84 12.58 -11.47 -2.29
N ALA A 85 12.26 -12.64 -2.85
CA ALA A 85 11.17 -12.77 -3.80
C ALA A 85 9.83 -12.84 -3.05
N PHE A 86 8.88 -11.99 -3.40
CA PHE A 86 7.51 -12.01 -2.90
C PHE A 86 6.56 -12.31 -4.05
N SER A 87 5.76 -13.37 -3.91
CA SER A 87 4.71 -13.73 -4.85
C SER A 87 3.37 -13.32 -4.29
N VAL A 88 2.66 -12.44 -5.01
CA VAL A 88 1.27 -12.12 -4.69
C VAL A 88 0.39 -13.36 -4.83
N ALA A 89 0.63 -14.17 -5.86
CA ALA A 89 -0.21 -15.33 -6.15
C ALA A 89 -0.12 -16.43 -5.09
N GLU A 90 1.07 -16.61 -4.54
CA GLU A 90 1.34 -17.60 -3.50
C GLU A 90 1.16 -16.99 -2.10
N GLY A 91 0.84 -15.69 -1.99
CA GLY A 91 0.56 -15.04 -0.72
C GLY A 91 1.78 -14.80 0.18
N GLY A 92 3.01 -14.74 -0.36
CA GLY A 92 4.16 -14.55 0.53
C GLY A 92 5.55 -14.59 -0.08
N ALA A 93 6.53 -14.60 0.81
CA ALA A 93 7.95 -14.54 0.52
C ALA A 93 8.56 -15.93 0.24
N PHE A 94 9.64 -15.95 -0.53
CA PHE A 94 10.34 -17.16 -0.96
C PHE A 94 11.80 -17.13 -0.54
N CYS A 95 12.30 -18.26 -0.03
CA CYS A 95 13.72 -18.44 0.22
C CYS A 95 14.50 -18.49 -1.10
N PRO A 96 15.83 -18.27 -1.09
CA PRO A 96 16.65 -18.29 -2.30
C PRO A 96 16.61 -19.62 -3.07
N ARG A 97 16.30 -20.73 -2.39
CA ARG A 97 16.19 -22.07 -3.01
C ARG A 97 14.89 -22.24 -3.78
N CYS A 98 13.78 -21.74 -3.26
CA CYS A 98 12.46 -21.92 -3.87
C CYS A 98 12.13 -20.84 -4.91
N ALA A 99 12.70 -19.63 -4.76
CA ALA A 99 12.41 -18.51 -5.64
C ALA A 99 12.64 -18.77 -7.14
N PRO A 100 13.70 -19.49 -7.59
CA PRO A 100 13.91 -19.77 -9.02
C PRO A 100 12.83 -20.64 -9.66
N ALA A 101 12.08 -21.42 -8.87
CA ALA A 101 11.04 -22.33 -9.34
C ALA A 101 9.63 -21.71 -9.29
N LEU A 102 9.53 -20.39 -9.24
CA LEU A 102 8.26 -19.67 -9.34
C LEU A 102 7.80 -19.63 -10.80
N ALA A 103 6.60 -20.15 -11.06
CA ALA A 103 5.98 -20.13 -12.38
C ALA A 103 5.40 -18.75 -12.74
N GLN A 104 4.95 -17.99 -11.73
CA GLN A 104 4.39 -16.65 -11.91
C GLN A 104 5.40 -15.54 -11.53
N PRO A 105 5.27 -14.34 -12.13
CA PRO A 105 6.12 -13.21 -11.78
C PRO A 105 6.07 -12.89 -10.28
N SER A 106 7.25 -12.75 -9.66
CA SER A 106 7.40 -12.26 -8.29
C SER A 106 7.99 -10.88 -8.26
N THR A 107 7.78 -10.17 -7.15
CA THR A 107 8.49 -8.92 -6.87
C THR A 107 9.74 -9.22 -6.09
N ARG A 108 10.89 -8.79 -6.61
CA ARG A 108 12.15 -8.87 -5.89
C ARG A 108 12.30 -7.62 -5.03
N LEU A 109 12.13 -7.80 -3.73
CA LEU A 109 12.26 -6.75 -2.73
C LEU A 109 13.74 -6.65 -2.31
N PRO A 110 14.39 -5.50 -2.49
CA PRO A 110 15.68 -5.23 -1.84
C PRO A 110 15.58 -5.40 -0.32
N GLY A 111 16.68 -5.74 0.35
CA GLY A 111 16.72 -5.97 1.81
C GLY A 111 15.99 -4.89 2.64
N PRO A 112 16.27 -3.58 2.44
CA PRO A 112 15.53 -2.52 3.14
C PRO A 112 14.02 -2.55 2.89
N ALA A 113 13.58 -2.73 1.65
CA ALA A 113 12.16 -2.79 1.32
C ALA A 113 11.46 -4.00 1.93
N TYR A 114 12.16 -5.13 2.06
CA TYR A 114 11.63 -6.32 2.72
C TYR A 114 11.51 -6.11 4.24
N ARG A 115 12.49 -5.45 4.88
CA ARG A 115 12.38 -5.07 6.30
C ARG A 115 11.23 -4.09 6.55
N ASP A 116 11.05 -3.12 5.67
CA ASP A 116 9.92 -2.19 5.78
C ASP A 116 8.59 -2.91 5.57
N LEU A 117 8.51 -3.91 4.67
CA LEU A 117 7.32 -4.73 4.51
C LEU A 117 6.99 -5.55 5.77
N LEU A 118 8.01 -6.11 6.44
CA LEU A 118 7.85 -6.79 7.73
C LEU A 118 7.30 -5.81 8.79
N ALA A 119 7.91 -4.63 8.92
CA ALA A 119 7.46 -3.60 9.85
C ALA A 119 6.01 -3.15 9.54
N LEU A 120 5.63 -3.03 8.26
CA LEU A 120 4.26 -2.67 7.88
C LEU A 120 3.22 -3.75 8.24
N ASN A 121 3.63 -5.00 8.44
CA ASN A 121 2.73 -6.10 8.84
C ASN A 121 2.73 -6.39 10.35
N ASP A 122 3.72 -5.86 11.07
CA ASP A 122 3.83 -5.98 12.53
C ASP A 122 3.16 -4.78 13.25
N PRO A 123 2.09 -5.01 14.06
CA PRO A 123 1.42 -3.96 14.79
C PRO A 123 2.27 -3.37 15.93
N GLY A 124 3.24 -4.13 16.45
CA GLY A 124 4.15 -3.71 17.51
C GLY A 124 5.41 -2.99 17.01
N ALA A 125 5.70 -3.05 15.71
CA ALA A 125 6.84 -2.37 15.13
C ALA A 125 6.58 -0.88 14.91
N ASP A 126 7.63 -0.07 15.01
CA ASP A 126 7.59 1.30 14.53
C ASP A 126 7.27 1.35 13.03
N LEU A 127 6.52 2.37 12.62
CA LEU A 127 6.23 2.59 11.20
C LEU A 127 7.55 2.97 10.47
N PRO A 128 7.86 2.38 9.31
CA PRO A 128 9.06 2.75 8.57
C PRO A 128 8.93 4.16 7.98
N VAL A 129 10.05 4.88 7.89
CA VAL A 129 10.10 6.19 7.21
C VAL A 129 10.32 5.95 5.73
N LEU A 130 9.32 6.25 4.92
CA LEU A 130 9.33 5.96 3.49
C LEU A 130 9.51 7.25 2.70
N ASP A 131 10.55 7.31 1.86
CA ASP A 131 10.60 8.33 0.82
C ASP A 131 9.41 8.15 -0.16
N PRO A 132 9.06 9.18 -0.96
CA PRO A 132 7.90 9.12 -1.85
C PRO A 132 7.94 7.94 -2.84
N SER A 133 9.14 7.55 -3.27
CA SER A 133 9.32 6.46 -4.21
C SER A 133 9.06 5.11 -3.57
N HIS A 134 9.67 4.91 -2.42
CA HIS A 134 9.55 3.72 -1.62
C HIS A 134 8.11 3.52 -1.12
N ALA A 135 7.45 4.61 -0.69
CA ALA A 135 6.04 4.62 -0.32
C ALA A 135 5.15 4.14 -1.48
N ALA A 136 5.37 4.65 -2.70
CA ALA A 136 4.60 4.22 -3.87
C ALA A 136 4.83 2.74 -4.22
N ALA A 137 6.04 2.22 -4.04
CA ALA A 137 6.32 0.80 -4.26
C ALA A 137 5.50 -0.10 -3.31
N HIS A 138 5.44 0.24 -2.02
CA HIS A 138 4.59 -0.49 -1.06
C HIS A 138 3.10 -0.36 -1.36
N ARG A 139 2.63 0.84 -1.74
CA ARG A 139 1.22 1.03 -2.15
C ARG A 139 0.85 0.11 -3.31
N ARG A 140 1.69 0.04 -4.34
CA ARG A 140 1.47 -0.84 -5.51
C ARG A 140 1.51 -2.30 -5.12
N LEU A 141 2.43 -2.70 -4.23
CA LEU A 141 2.54 -4.07 -3.76
C LEU A 141 1.26 -4.52 -3.06
N VAL A 142 0.78 -3.77 -2.07
CA VAL A 142 -0.44 -4.12 -1.33
C VAL A 142 -1.69 -4.00 -2.20
N ALA A 143 -1.77 -3.00 -3.08
CA ALA A 143 -2.91 -2.87 -3.99
C ALA A 143 -3.00 -4.04 -4.99
N ARG A 144 -1.86 -4.51 -5.51
CA ARG A 144 -1.82 -5.72 -6.35
C ARG A 144 -2.18 -6.97 -5.54
N PHE A 145 -1.73 -7.06 -4.29
CA PHE A 145 -2.09 -8.16 -3.39
C PHE A 145 -3.59 -8.24 -3.14
N VAL A 146 -4.21 -7.10 -2.79
CA VAL A 146 -5.66 -6.96 -2.62
C VAL A 146 -6.40 -7.41 -3.87
N ARG A 147 -6.02 -6.89 -5.05
CA ARG A 147 -6.70 -7.26 -6.32
C ARG A 147 -6.63 -8.75 -6.62
N TYR A 148 -5.48 -9.38 -6.36
CA TYR A 148 -5.33 -10.80 -6.61
C TYR A 148 -6.26 -11.64 -5.73
N HIS A 149 -6.31 -11.35 -4.43
CA HIS A 149 -7.07 -12.14 -3.46
C HIS A 149 -8.56 -11.84 -3.46
N LEU A 150 -8.95 -10.61 -3.84
CA LEU A 150 -10.35 -10.25 -4.03
C LEU A 150 -10.97 -10.94 -5.26
N GLY A 151 -10.16 -11.29 -6.26
CA GLY A 151 -10.64 -11.84 -7.52
C GLY A 151 -11.45 -10.83 -8.33
N ASP A 152 -12.52 -11.28 -8.99
CA ASP A 152 -13.37 -10.42 -9.82
C ASP A 152 -14.49 -9.77 -9.00
N ALA A 153 -14.19 -8.65 -8.33
CA ALA A 153 -15.15 -7.87 -7.55
C ALA A 153 -15.49 -6.50 -8.18
N GLY A 154 -15.18 -6.34 -9.47
CA GLY A 154 -15.31 -5.10 -10.20
C GLY A 154 -14.26 -4.04 -9.81
N PRO A 155 -14.46 -2.77 -10.22
CA PRO A 155 -13.44 -1.74 -10.09
C PRO A 155 -13.20 -1.33 -8.63
N LEU A 156 -11.94 -1.12 -8.28
CA LEU A 156 -11.49 -0.61 -6.98
C LEU A 156 -11.01 0.83 -7.10
N SER A 157 -11.94 1.74 -7.43
CA SER A 157 -11.62 3.14 -7.72
C SER A 157 -10.89 3.89 -6.61
N ALA A 158 -11.22 3.65 -5.33
CA ALA A 158 -10.56 4.30 -4.20
C ALA A 158 -9.15 3.75 -3.99
N LEU A 159 -8.98 2.43 -4.14
CA LEU A 159 -7.66 1.79 -4.14
C LEU A 159 -6.80 2.27 -5.31
N ASP A 160 -7.38 2.36 -6.51
CA ASP A 160 -6.71 2.88 -7.71
C ASP A 160 -6.24 4.33 -7.52
N PHE A 161 -7.12 5.17 -6.96
CA PHE A 161 -6.81 6.56 -6.66
C PHE A 161 -5.67 6.67 -5.65
N TRP A 162 -5.70 5.88 -4.58
CA TRP A 162 -4.65 5.86 -3.56
C TRP A 162 -3.31 5.33 -4.10
N GLU A 163 -3.33 4.25 -4.89
CA GLU A 163 -2.14 3.65 -5.50
C GLU A 163 -1.44 4.64 -6.45
N ARG A 164 -2.22 5.27 -7.35
CA ARG A 164 -1.70 6.14 -8.40
C ARG A 164 -1.31 7.53 -7.94
N ARG A 165 -1.42 7.82 -6.63
CA ARG A 165 -1.00 9.12 -6.08
C ARG A 165 0.41 9.44 -6.57
N PRO A 166 0.62 10.66 -7.11
CA PRO A 166 1.82 11.00 -7.84
C PRO A 166 3.05 10.75 -6.98
N TRP A 167 4.04 10.13 -7.62
CA TRP A 167 5.34 9.75 -7.06
C TRP A 167 6.11 10.97 -6.51
N VAL A 168 5.88 12.11 -7.16
CA VAL A 168 6.38 13.45 -6.86
C VAL A 168 5.29 14.40 -7.36
N LEU A 169 4.85 15.40 -6.58
CA LEU A 169 4.19 16.54 -7.20
C LEU A 169 5.26 17.23 -8.05
N PRO A 170 5.12 17.36 -9.38
CA PRO A 170 6.04 18.20 -10.13
C PRO A 170 6.07 19.57 -9.45
N PRO A 171 7.24 20.22 -9.34
CA PRO A 171 7.31 21.56 -8.76
C PRO A 171 6.26 22.42 -9.46
N LEU A 172 5.40 23.06 -8.67
CA LEU A 172 4.37 23.94 -9.21
C LEU A 172 5.09 24.98 -10.07
N THR A 173 4.89 24.92 -11.39
CA THR A 173 5.36 25.98 -12.27
C THR A 173 4.65 27.26 -11.86
N PRO A 174 5.38 28.35 -11.55
CA PRO A 174 4.76 29.64 -11.28
C PRO A 174 3.82 29.98 -12.45
N VAL A 175 2.56 30.25 -12.15
CA VAL A 175 1.62 30.76 -13.14
C VAL A 175 2.13 32.13 -13.57
N PRO A 176 2.43 32.37 -14.86
CA PRO A 176 2.81 33.70 -15.32
C PRO A 176 1.66 34.67 -15.03
N PRO A 177 1.96 35.92 -14.61
CA PRO A 177 0.92 36.91 -14.35
C PRO A 177 0.05 37.09 -15.60
N LEU A 178 -1.26 37.13 -15.39
CA LEU A 178 -2.22 37.39 -16.46
C LEU A 178 -1.96 38.80 -16.98
N ASP A 179 -1.61 38.93 -18.26
CA ASP A 179 -1.48 40.25 -18.88
C ASP A 179 -2.83 40.98 -18.78
N PRO A 180 -2.86 42.27 -18.36
CA PRO A 180 -4.09 43.02 -18.29
C PRO A 180 -4.69 43.15 -19.70
N ALA A 181 -5.97 42.83 -19.82
CA ALA A 181 -6.71 42.93 -21.06
C ALA A 181 -6.65 44.37 -21.61
N PRO A 182 -6.52 44.56 -22.95
CA PRO A 182 -6.50 45.89 -23.54
C PRO A 182 -7.84 46.60 -23.32
N VAL A 183 -7.77 47.82 -22.79
CA VAL A 183 -8.92 48.69 -22.57
C VAL A 183 -9.44 49.17 -23.93
N PRO A 184 -10.74 48.97 -24.27
CA PRO A 184 -11.26 49.45 -25.54
C PRO A 184 -11.28 50.98 -25.58
N SER A 185 -10.68 51.55 -26.62
CA SER A 185 -10.68 53.00 -26.89
C SER A 185 -12.08 53.46 -27.27
N ALA A 186 -12.63 54.41 -26.53
CA ALA A 186 -13.86 55.12 -26.90
C ALA A 186 -13.59 55.98 -28.14
N ALA A 187 -14.27 55.71 -29.24
CA ALA A 187 -14.31 56.59 -30.40
C ALA A 187 -15.28 57.75 -30.11
N SER A 188 -14.84 58.97 -30.45
CA SER A 188 -15.60 60.23 -30.38
C SER A 188 -16.59 60.37 -31.53
#